data_AF-A0A8C9NHK8-F1
#
_entry.id   AF-A0A8C9NHK8-F1
#
_cell.length_a   1.000
_cell.length_b   1.000
_cell.length_c   1.000
_cell.angle_alpha   90.00
_cell.angle_beta   90.00
_cell.angle_gamma   90.00
#
_symmetry.space_group_name_H-M   'P 1'
#
loop_
_entity.id
_entity.type
_entity.pdbx_description
1 polymer ?
#
loop_
_entity_poly.entity_id
_entity_poly.type
_entity_poly.pdbx_seq_one_letter_code
_entity_poly.pdbx_strand_id
1 'polypeptide(L)'
;MGGTQVWKSRVWTPEEIIQTYGPATWAQDGSWGYRTPIYMLNRIIRLQAILEKVSNQTALVFEHISDQLTQTRTVIYQIRLAVDYLLADEGGICGKFNSSECCLEIDDKSEVIKNISKEIRKLAYVGNQETQTKGP
;
A
#
# COMPACT_ATOMS: atom_id res chain seq x y z
N MET A 1 29.94 -31.65 29.98
CA MET A 1 28.50 -31.86 29.71
C MET A 1 27.94 -30.53 29.23
N GLY A 2 27.48 -30.49 27.97
CA GLY A 2 27.15 -29.26 27.25
C GLY A 2 25.85 -28.63 27.74
N GLY A 3 25.89 -27.30 27.94
CA GLY A 3 24.70 -26.53 28.26
C GLY A 3 23.78 -26.44 27.04
N THR A 4 22.57 -26.97 27.16
CA THR A 4 21.53 -26.85 26.15
C THR A 4 21.13 -25.38 26.00
N GLN A 5 21.58 -24.74 24.92
CA GLN A 5 21.20 -23.37 24.60
C GLN A 5 19.77 -23.39 24.04
N VAL A 6 18.82 -22.85 24.80
CA VAL A 6 17.42 -22.74 24.37
C VAL A 6 17.27 -21.46 23.56
N TRP A 7 17.32 -21.60 22.24
CA TRP A 7 16.99 -20.52 21.32
C TRP A 7 15.48 -20.26 21.39
N LYS A 8 15.08 -19.06 21.85
CA LYS A 8 13.68 -18.64 21.72
C LYS A 8 13.52 -17.99 20.35
N SER A 9 12.80 -18.65 19.45
CA SER A 9 12.30 -18.00 18.24
C SER A 9 11.31 -16.91 18.68
N ARG A 10 11.68 -15.65 18.47
CA ARG A 10 10.75 -14.53 18.59
C ARG A 10 10.41 -14.09 17.18
N VAL A 11 9.12 -13.98 16.91
CA VAL A 11 8.61 -13.33 15.71
C VAL A 11 8.81 -11.82 15.86
N TRP A 12 9.46 -11.20 14.88
CA TRP A 12 9.68 -9.76 14.86
C TRP A 12 8.69 -9.09 13.90
N THR A 13 8.12 -7.97 14.33
CA THR A 13 7.30 -7.11 13.46
C THR A 13 8.18 -6.30 12.49
N PRO A 14 7.63 -5.82 11.36
CA PRO A 14 8.36 -4.93 10.45
C PRO A 14 8.93 -3.69 11.16
N GLU A 15 8.20 -3.12 12.11
CA GLU A 15 8.64 -1.98 12.93
C GLU A 15 9.90 -2.29 13.73
N GLU A 16 9.92 -3.43 14.42
CA GLU A 16 11.06 -3.86 15.22
C GLU A 16 12.30 -4.08 14.34
N ILE A 17 12.12 -4.77 13.20
CA ILE A 17 13.20 -5.00 12.22
C ILE A 17 13.79 -3.67 11.72
N ILE A 18 12.93 -2.71 11.38
CA ILE A 18 13.34 -1.40 10.87
C ILE A 18 14.15 -0.63 11.92
N GLN A 19 13.71 -0.66 13.17
CA GLN A 19 14.39 -0.01 14.29
C GLN A 19 15.74 -0.66 14.60
N THR A 20 15.80 -2.00 14.63
CA THR A 20 17.04 -2.71 14.98
C THR A 20 18.15 -2.53 13.97
N TYR A 21 17.85 -2.67 12.67
CA TYR A 21 18.92 -2.68 11.67
C TYR A 21 19.34 -1.28 11.21
N GLY A 22 18.62 -0.21 11.60
CA GLY A 22 18.97 1.19 11.30
C GLY A 22 19.10 1.49 9.79
N PRO A 23 19.29 2.76 9.38
CA PRO A 23 19.49 3.10 7.97
C PRO A 23 20.79 2.48 7.42
N ALA A 24 20.81 2.21 6.11
CA ALA A 24 22.02 1.84 5.41
C ALA A 24 22.87 3.09 5.19
N THR A 25 23.99 3.19 5.88
CA THR A 25 24.97 4.26 5.68
C THR A 25 26.20 3.69 4.97
N TRP A 26 26.66 4.38 3.94
CA TRP A 26 27.96 4.10 3.33
C TRP A 26 29.04 4.65 4.27
N ALA A 27 30.01 3.83 4.68
CA ALA A 27 31.21 4.38 5.30
C ALA A 27 32.10 4.98 4.22
N GLN A 28 32.47 6.25 4.40
CA GLN A 28 33.36 6.98 3.49
C GLN A 28 34.80 6.42 3.53
N ASP A 29 35.15 5.65 4.55
CA ASP A 29 36.49 5.14 4.81
C ASP A 29 36.79 3.74 4.22
N GLY A 30 35.80 3.08 3.58
CA GLY A 30 35.97 1.77 2.96
C GLY A 30 36.20 0.60 3.94
N SER A 31 35.93 0.79 5.24
CA SER A 31 36.07 -0.25 6.26
C SER A 31 35.30 -1.55 5.91
N TRP A 32 35.92 -2.71 6.12
CA TRP A 32 35.49 -4.00 5.54
C TRP A 32 34.19 -4.59 6.09
N GLY A 33 33.60 -4.02 7.14
CA GLY A 33 32.41 -4.57 7.83
C GLY A 33 31.18 -4.75 6.91
N TYR A 34 31.08 -3.94 5.86
CA TYR A 34 29.95 -3.92 4.92
C TYR A 34 29.93 -5.08 3.91
N ARG A 35 31.06 -5.79 3.71
CA ARG A 35 31.13 -6.94 2.78
C ARG A 35 30.86 -8.29 3.44
N THR A 36 30.47 -8.31 4.72
CA THR A 36 30.14 -9.57 5.38
C THR A 36 28.76 -10.06 4.93
N PRO A 37 28.59 -11.37 4.64
CA PRO A 37 27.28 -11.94 4.34
C PRO A 37 26.22 -11.61 5.39
N ILE A 38 26.61 -11.55 6.66
CA ILE A 38 25.74 -11.19 7.79
C ILE A 38 25.24 -9.74 7.67
N TYR A 39 26.12 -8.79 7.36
CA TYR A 39 25.72 -7.39 7.17
C TYR A 39 24.76 -7.24 5.99
N MET A 40 25.06 -7.86 4.84
CA MET A 40 24.20 -7.79 3.65
C MET A 40 22.82 -8.41 3.92
N LEU A 41 22.78 -9.56 4.61
CA LEU A 41 21.53 -10.21 4.98
C LEU A 41 20.65 -9.30 5.86
N ASN A 42 21.22 -8.68 6.89
CA ASN A 42 20.50 -7.74 7.76
C ASN A 42 19.90 -6.56 6.98
N ARG A 43 20.56 -6.11 5.90
CA ARG A 43 20.04 -5.05 5.03
C ARG A 43 18.89 -5.52 4.14
N ILE A 44 18.95 -6.73 3.61
CA ILE A 44 17.86 -7.34 2.83
C ILE A 44 16.63 -7.53 3.72
N ILE A 45 16.81 -8.08 4.92
CA ILE A 45 15.73 -8.26 5.91
C ILE A 45 15.05 -6.92 6.24
N ARG A 46 15.85 -5.87 6.47
CA ARG A 46 15.30 -4.52 6.69
C ARG A 46 14.54 -3.99 5.48
N LEU A 47 15.09 -4.14 4.26
CA LEU A 47 14.43 -3.68 3.04
C LEU A 47 13.07 -4.35 2.86
N GLN A 48 13.01 -5.65 3.14
CA GLN A 48 11.77 -6.43 3.08
C GLN A 48 10.71 -5.91 4.06
N ALA A 49 11.09 -5.63 5.31
CA ALA A 49 10.18 -5.05 6.30
C ALA A 49 9.65 -3.66 5.89
N ILE A 50 10.52 -2.82 5.29
CA ILE A 50 10.09 -1.51 4.76
C ILE A 50 9.11 -1.70 3.62
N LEU A 51 9.41 -2.62 2.70
CA LEU A 51 8.55 -2.88 1.54
C LEU A 51 7.17 -3.37 1.97
N GLU A 52 7.09 -4.25 2.96
CA GLU A 52 5.83 -4.72 3.56
C GLU A 52 5.02 -3.57 4.17
N LYS A 53 5.68 -2.66 4.89
CA LYS A 53 5.01 -1.50 5.49
C LYS A 53 4.46 -0.55 4.44
N VAL A 54 5.31 -0.16 3.49
CA VAL A 54 4.96 0.80 2.43
C VAL A 54 3.84 0.24 1.54
N SER A 55 3.90 -1.04 1.17
CA SER A 55 2.88 -1.67 0.35
C SER A 55 1.54 -1.75 1.07
N ASN A 56 1.51 -2.07 2.37
CA ASN A 56 0.28 -2.13 3.14
C ASN A 56 -0.37 -0.75 3.28
N GLN A 57 0.43 0.28 3.56
CA GLN A 57 -0.03 1.68 3.57
C GLN A 57 -0.56 2.10 2.19
N THR A 58 0.15 1.76 1.11
CA THR A 58 -0.26 2.07 -0.27
C THR A 58 -1.58 1.39 -0.62
N ALA A 59 -1.76 0.11 -0.27
CA ALA A 59 -3.00 -0.62 -0.48
C ALA A 59 -4.17 0.00 0.29
N LEU A 60 -3.96 0.45 1.53
CA LEU A 60 -4.98 1.16 2.31
C LEU A 60 -5.38 2.49 1.66
N VAL A 61 -4.41 3.25 1.13
CA VAL A 61 -4.70 4.48 0.39
C VAL A 61 -5.53 4.20 -0.86
N PHE A 62 -5.22 3.15 -1.62
CA PHE A 62 -6.00 2.77 -2.80
C PHE A 62 -7.44 2.36 -2.46
N GLU A 63 -7.67 1.67 -1.35
CA GLU A 63 -9.02 1.37 -0.87
C GLU A 63 -9.80 2.65 -0.55
N HIS A 64 -9.19 3.61 0.15
CA HIS A 64 -9.85 4.88 0.45
C HIS A 64 -10.13 5.72 -0.79
N ILE A 65 -9.19 5.80 -1.74
CA ILE A 65 -9.40 6.49 -3.02
C ILE A 65 -10.54 5.82 -3.79
N SER A 66 -10.58 4.49 -3.82
CA SER A 66 -11.66 3.74 -4.46
C SER A 66 -13.02 4.09 -3.87
N ASP A 67 -13.14 4.16 -2.54
CA ASP A 67 -14.41 4.50 -1.89
C ASP A 67 -14.82 5.96 -2.17
N GLN A 68 -13.87 6.89 -2.14
CA GLN A 68 -14.11 8.29 -2.49
C GLN A 68 -14.59 8.44 -3.94
N LEU A 69 -13.97 7.75 -4.89
CA LEU A 69 -14.37 7.80 -6.30
C LEU A 69 -15.80 7.29 -6.51
N THR A 70 -16.19 6.20 -5.83
CA THR A 70 -17.57 5.69 -5.88
C THR A 70 -18.56 6.73 -5.31
N GLN A 71 -18.25 7.33 -4.16
CA GLN A 71 -19.10 8.37 -3.55
C GLN A 71 -19.24 9.60 -4.44
N THR A 72 -18.12 10.11 -4.97
CA THR A 72 -18.11 11.26 -5.89
C THR A 72 -18.94 10.96 -7.13
N ARG A 73 -18.82 9.76 -7.70
CA ARG A 73 -19.65 9.33 -8.83
C ARG A 73 -21.14 9.36 -8.50
N THR A 74 -21.56 8.83 -7.34
CA THR A 74 -22.96 8.86 -6.90
C THR A 74 -23.48 10.30 -6.76
N VAL A 75 -22.69 11.18 -6.15
CA VAL A 75 -23.05 12.60 -6.00
C VAL A 75 -23.19 13.28 -7.37
N ILE A 76 -22.27 13.02 -8.30
CA ILE A 76 -22.32 13.57 -9.66
C ILE A 76 -23.60 13.11 -10.38
N TYR A 77 -23.98 11.83 -10.26
CA TYR A 77 -25.26 11.37 -10.84
C TYR A 77 -26.47 12.06 -10.23
N GLN A 78 -26.49 12.27 -8.91
CA GLN A 78 -27.59 12.98 -8.26
C GLN A 78 -27.68 14.43 -8.75
N ILE A 79 -26.55 15.13 -8.86
CA ILE A 79 -26.48 16.49 -9.39
C ILE A 79 -26.97 16.51 -10.84
N ARG A 80 -26.52 15.56 -11.65
CA ARG A 80 -26.94 15.45 -13.05
C ARG A 80 -28.45 15.28 -13.20
N LEU A 81 -29.06 14.37 -12.43
CA LEU A 81 -30.51 14.17 -12.43
C LEU A 81 -31.26 15.44 -12.00
N ALA A 82 -30.77 16.15 -10.98
CA ALA A 82 -31.37 17.39 -10.52
C ALA A 82 -31.30 18.49 -11.60
N VAL A 83 -30.16 18.62 -12.29
CA VAL A 83 -29.98 19.60 -13.37
C VAL A 83 -30.81 19.23 -14.60
N ASP A 84 -30.88 17.95 -14.96
CA ASP A 84 -31.74 17.47 -16.05
C ASP A 84 -33.22 17.76 -15.76
N TYR A 85 -33.66 17.62 -14.50
CA TYR A 85 -35.00 18.01 -14.08
C TYR A 85 -35.23 19.52 -14.19
N LEU A 86 -34.29 20.36 -13.73
CA LEU A 86 -34.37 21.82 -13.83
C LEU A 86 -34.39 22.30 -15.28
N LEU A 87 -33.76 21.57 -16.19
CA LEU A 87 -33.66 21.88 -17.61
C LEU A 87 -34.65 21.06 -18.47
N ALA A 88 -35.68 20.45 -17.87
CA ALA A 88 -36.59 19.56 -18.58
C ALA A 88 -37.24 20.22 -19.83
N ASP A 89 -37.64 21.49 -19.71
CA ASP A 89 -38.23 22.26 -20.82
C ASP A 89 -37.21 22.58 -21.94
N GLU A 90 -35.92 22.58 -21.61
CA GLU A 90 -34.82 22.85 -22.53
C GLU A 90 -34.18 21.56 -23.07
N GLY A 91 -34.78 20.39 -22.80
CA GLY A 91 -34.27 19.08 -23.22
C GLY A 91 -33.13 18.54 -22.36
N GLY A 92 -33.05 18.97 -21.09
CA GLY A 92 -32.02 18.56 -20.14
C GLY A 92 -30.65 19.17 -20.46
N ILE A 93 -29.59 18.62 -19.86
CA ILE A 93 -28.21 19.02 -20.12
C ILE A 93 -27.86 18.83 -21.62
N CYS A 94 -28.34 17.76 -22.25
CA CYS A 94 -28.09 17.49 -23.66
C CYS A 94 -28.71 18.55 -24.59
N GLY A 95 -29.97 18.92 -24.35
CA GLY A 95 -30.67 19.92 -25.16
C GLY A 95 -30.13 21.33 -24.96
N LYS A 96 -29.87 21.73 -23.71
CA LYS A 96 -29.40 23.07 -23.39
C LYS A 96 -27.97 23.35 -23.83
N PHE A 97 -27.04 22.43 -23.58
CA PHE A 97 -25.62 22.67 -23.86
C PHE A 97 -25.20 22.27 -25.28
N ASN A 98 -26.06 21.58 -26.04
CA ASN A 98 -25.83 21.15 -27.43
C ASN A 98 -24.42 20.57 -27.66
N SER A 99 -23.92 19.83 -26.67
CA SER A 99 -22.57 19.26 -26.65
C SER A 99 -22.66 17.74 -26.77
N SER A 100 -21.72 17.14 -27.50
CA SER A 100 -21.58 15.69 -27.56
C SER A 100 -21.19 15.07 -26.22
N GLU A 101 -20.73 15.89 -25.27
CA GLU A 101 -20.26 15.48 -23.94
C GLU A 101 -21.39 15.32 -22.92
N CYS A 102 -22.65 15.50 -23.31
CA CYS A 102 -23.75 15.39 -22.37
C CYS A 102 -23.91 13.96 -21.81
N CYS A 103 -23.49 12.90 -22.49
CA CYS A 103 -23.67 11.50 -22.10
C CYS A 103 -22.43 10.84 -21.47
N LEU A 104 -21.48 11.63 -20.95
CA LEU A 104 -20.29 11.06 -20.31
C LEU A 104 -20.67 10.31 -19.02
N GLU A 105 -20.20 9.08 -18.95
CA GLU A 105 -20.33 8.22 -17.77
C GLU A 105 -18.97 8.05 -17.10
N ILE A 106 -18.94 8.19 -15.78
CA ILE A 106 -17.77 7.86 -14.99
C ILE A 106 -17.78 6.35 -14.80
N ASP A 107 -16.77 5.62 -15.26
CA ASP A 107 -16.76 4.17 -15.15
C ASP A 107 -16.49 3.67 -13.72
N ASP A 108 -17.06 2.52 -13.32
CA ASP A 108 -16.76 1.92 -12.02
C ASP A 108 -15.51 1.05 -12.10
N LYS A 109 -14.40 1.57 -11.58
CA LYS A 109 -13.18 0.76 -11.39
C LYS A 109 -12.91 0.43 -9.92
N SER A 110 -13.86 0.69 -9.03
CA SER A 110 -13.66 0.50 -7.58
C SER A 110 -13.31 -0.95 -7.22
N GLU A 111 -14.00 -1.93 -7.83
CA GLU A 111 -13.72 -3.35 -7.59
C GLU A 111 -12.32 -3.75 -8.06
N VAL A 112 -11.89 -3.26 -9.23
CA VAL A 112 -10.56 -3.53 -9.78
C VAL A 112 -9.48 -2.98 -8.85
N ILE A 113 -9.64 -1.73 -8.38
CA ILE A 113 -8.70 -1.08 -7.45
C ILE A 113 -8.64 -1.85 -6.12
N LYS A 114 -9.79 -2.29 -5.59
CA LYS A 114 -9.84 -3.09 -4.36
C LYS A 114 -9.17 -4.45 -4.53
N ASN A 115 -9.35 -5.12 -5.67
CA ASN A 115 -8.70 -6.41 -5.95
C ASN A 115 -7.18 -6.26 -6.08
N ILE A 116 -6.70 -5.22 -6.76
CA ILE A 116 -5.27 -4.91 -6.84
C ILE A 116 -4.70 -4.63 -5.44
N SER A 117 -5.42 -3.87 -4.60
CA SER A 117 -5.00 -3.55 -3.23
C SER A 117 -4.86 -4.81 -2.36
N LYS A 118 -5.77 -5.77 -2.51
CA LYS A 118 -5.67 -7.08 -1.85
C LYS A 118 -4.45 -7.87 -2.32
N GLU A 119 -4.18 -7.91 -3.62
CA GLU A 119 -3.00 -8.60 -4.15
C GLU A 119 -1.69 -7.94 -3.71
N ILE A 120 -1.63 -6.60 -3.63
CA ILE A 120 -0.47 -5.88 -3.07
C ILE A 120 -0.17 -6.33 -1.64
N ARG A 121 -1.19 -6.38 -0.77
CA ARG A 121 -1.03 -6.84 0.62
C ARG A 121 -0.55 -8.29 0.68
N LYS A 122 -1.13 -9.15 -0.15
CA LYS A 122 -0.78 -10.57 -0.21
C LYS A 122 0.66 -10.81 -0.67
N LEU A 123 1.11 -10.09 -1.71
CA LEU A 123 2.47 -10.23 -2.25
C LEU A 123 3.52 -9.66 -1.31
N ALA A 124 3.20 -8.57 -0.62
CA ALA A 124 4.14 -7.92 0.26
C ALA A 124 4.22 -8.57 1.65
N TYR A 125 3.25 -9.42 2.00
CA TYR A 125 3.32 -10.21 3.21
C TYR A 125 4.42 -11.26 3.07
N VAL A 126 5.54 -11.04 3.77
CA VAL A 126 6.67 -11.99 3.72
C VAL A 126 6.68 -12.98 4.89
N GLY A 127 5.69 -12.85 5.79
CA GLY A 127 5.54 -13.72 6.95
C GLY A 127 6.57 -13.45 8.05
N ASN A 128 6.37 -14.14 9.18
CA ASN A 128 7.21 -13.98 10.37
C ASN A 128 8.65 -14.40 10.09
N GLN A 129 9.58 -13.44 10.11
CA GLN A 129 11.01 -13.74 10.04
C GLN A 129 11.47 -14.30 11.39
N GLU A 130 11.69 -15.61 11.46
CA GLU A 130 12.34 -16.22 12.62
C GLU A 130 13.81 -15.78 12.67
N THR A 131 14.09 -14.76 13.47
CA THR A 131 15.47 -14.37 13.74
C THR A 131 15.94 -15.07 15.01
N GLN A 132 16.98 -15.89 14.88
CA GLN A 132 17.63 -16.49 16.05
C GLN A 132 18.39 -15.39 16.78
N THR A 133 17.79 -14.89 17.85
CA THR A 133 18.45 -13.95 18.75
C THR A 133 19.06 -14.73 19.89
N LYS A 134 20.36 -14.54 20.12
CA LYS A 134 21.05 -15.14 21.26
C LYS A 134 20.54 -14.42 22.52
N GLY A 135 19.81 -15.14 23.38
CA GLY A 135 19.41 -14.62 24.69
C GLY A 135 20.62 -14.32 25.57
N PRO A 136 20.46 -13.46 26.59
CA PRO A 136 21.53 -13.10 27.52
C PRO A 136 22.16 -14.31 28.20
#